data_AF-X0UBK9-F1
#
_entry.id   AF-X0UBK9-F1
#
_cell.length_a   1.000
_cell.length_b   1.000
_cell.length_c   1.000
_cell.angle_alpha   90.00
_cell.angle_beta   90.00
_cell.angle_gamma   90.00
#
_symmetry.space_group_name_H-M   'P 1'
#
loop_
_entity.id
_entity.type
_entity.pdbx_description
1 polymer ?
#
loop_
_entity_poly.entity_id
_entity_poly.type
_entity_poly.pdbx_seq_one_letter_code
_entity_poly.pdbx_strand_id
1 'polypeptide(L)'
;GHKTREWLAQNVKGIGYKEASHFLRNIGFEQNLAILDRHILKNLQLIGVIEKVPNSLSRKRYLDIEKRMMELSKVVQIPMGYLDLVMWYKETGEIFK
;
A
#
# COMPACT_ATOMS: atom_id res chain seq x y z
N GLY A 1 3.63 -6.49 11.70
CA GLY A 1 4.19 -5.30 11.02
C GLY A 1 3.70 -3.93 11.48
N HIS A 2 2.40 -3.72 11.74
CA HIS A 2 1.83 -2.36 11.90
C HIS A 2 2.47 -1.49 13.02
N LYS A 3 2.73 -2.06 14.21
CA LYS A 3 3.40 -1.34 15.30
C LYS A 3 4.82 -0.91 14.93
N THR A 4 5.57 -1.77 14.24
CA THR A 4 6.93 -1.48 13.76
C THR A 4 6.91 -0.39 12.70
N ARG A 5 5.97 -0.44 11.75
CA ARG A 5 5.79 0.63 10.75
C ARG A 5 5.51 1.97 11.41
N GLU A 6 4.60 1.97 12.37
CA GLU A 6 4.23 3.17 13.10
C GLU A 6 5.41 3.75 13.87
N TRP A 7 6.20 2.90 14.55
CA TRP A 7 7.41 3.33 15.20
C TRP A 7 8.42 3.93 14.21
N LEU A 8 8.67 3.28 13.07
CA LEU A 8 9.58 3.79 12.03
C LEU A 8 9.15 5.16 11.51
N ALA A 9 7.87 5.30 11.15
CA ALA A 9 7.32 6.54 10.60
C ALA A 9 7.31 7.71 11.59
N GLN A 10 7.31 7.43 12.89
CA GLN A 10 7.33 8.47 13.94
C GLN A 10 8.75 8.84 14.38
N ASN A 11 9.68 7.88 14.36
CA ASN A 11 11.01 8.04 14.98
C ASN A 11 12.14 8.28 13.97
N VAL A 12 11.94 7.98 12.69
CA VAL A 12 12.99 8.17 11.67
C VAL A 12 12.61 9.31 10.74
N LYS A 13 13.38 10.41 10.81
CA LYS A 13 13.18 11.57 9.92
C LYS A 13 13.35 11.15 8.45
N GLY A 14 12.40 11.55 7.62
CA GLY A 14 12.38 11.22 6.19
C GLY A 14 11.71 9.88 5.87
N ILE A 15 11.27 9.10 6.85
CA ILE A 15 10.49 7.87 6.64
C ILE A 15 9.01 8.15 6.92
N GLY A 16 8.19 8.11 5.87
CA GLY A 16 6.73 8.11 5.98
C GLY A 16 6.17 6.69 6.06
N TYR A 17 4.84 6.59 6.08
CA TYR A 17 4.16 5.28 6.13
C TYR A 17 4.46 4.41 4.90
N LYS A 18 4.57 5.03 3.71
CA LYS A 18 4.92 4.33 2.48
C LYS A 18 6.33 3.75 2.58
N GLU A 19 7.31 4.57 2.95
CA GLU A 19 8.72 4.20 3.05
C GLU A 19 8.91 3.12 4.12
N ALA A 20 8.23 3.24 5.26
CA ALA A 20 8.24 2.23 6.31
C ALA A 20 7.59 0.91 5.87
N SER A 21 6.42 0.94 5.22
CA SER A 21 5.79 -0.25 4.66
C SER A 21 6.71 -0.93 3.63
N HIS A 22 7.31 -0.15 2.74
CA HIS A 22 8.20 -0.63 1.69
C HIS A 22 9.45 -1.28 2.29
N PHE A 23 10.09 -0.63 3.26
CA PHE A 23 11.24 -1.19 3.97
C PHE A 23 10.91 -2.53 4.62
N LEU A 24 9.83 -2.59 5.40
CA LEU A 24 9.43 -3.82 6.11
C LEU A 24 9.07 -4.96 5.16
N ARG A 25 8.52 -4.65 3.99
CA ARG A 25 8.25 -5.66 2.96
C ARG A 25 9.50 -6.16 2.29
N ASN A 26 10.45 -5.28 1.97
CA ASN A 26 11.68 -5.65 1.30
C ASN A 26 12.57 -6.57 2.12
N ILE A 27 12.58 -6.41 3.45
CA ILE A 27 13.31 -7.30 4.35
C ILE A 27 12.51 -8.56 4.73
N GLY A 28 11.33 -8.77 4.16
CA GLY A 28 10.47 -9.93 4.44
C GLY A 28 9.78 -9.92 5.80
N PHE A 29 9.79 -8.78 6.52
CA PHE A 29 9.29 -8.70 7.90
C PHE A 29 7.76 -8.74 8.01
N GLU A 30 7.04 -8.11 7.07
CA GLU A 30 5.58 -8.15 7.03
C GLU A 30 5.08 -7.98 5.60
N GLN A 31 4.39 -8.99 5.06
CA GLN A 31 3.87 -8.95 3.68
C GLN A 31 2.48 -8.31 3.56
N ASN A 32 1.78 -8.10 4.68
CA ASN A 32 0.40 -7.56 4.68
C ASN A 32 0.31 -6.03 4.84
N LEU A 33 1.44 -5.31 4.70
CA LEU A 33 1.43 -3.85 4.69
C LEU A 33 1.19 -3.33 3.28
N ALA A 34 0.25 -2.40 3.14
CA ALA A 34 0.04 -1.71 1.87
C ALA A 34 1.22 -0.78 1.57
N ILE A 35 1.60 -0.70 0.30
CA ILE A 35 2.52 0.33 -0.22
C ILE A 35 1.69 1.29 -1.08
N LEU A 36 1.01 2.24 -0.44
CA LEU A 36 0.17 3.21 -1.15
C LEU A 36 1.02 4.29 -1.84
N ASP A 37 1.42 4.03 -3.08
CA ASP A 37 2.04 5.01 -3.97
C ASP A 37 1.03 5.61 -4.98
N ARG A 38 1.51 6.48 -5.88
CA ARG A 38 0.67 7.14 -6.88
C ARG A 38 0.00 6.16 -7.87
N HIS A 39 0.63 5.04 -8.20
CA HIS A 39 0.14 4.04 -9.14
C HIS A 39 -0.91 3.15 -8.48
N ILE A 40 -0.64 2.70 -7.25
CA ILE A 40 -1.60 1.96 -6.44
C ILE A 40 -2.85 2.80 -6.19
N LEU A 41 -2.70 4.06 -5.79
CA LEU A 41 -3.85 4.94 -5.56
C LEU A 41 -4.68 5.16 -6.83
N LYS A 42 -4.05 5.30 -8.00
CA LYS A 42 -4.75 5.39 -9.29
C LYS A 42 -5.51 4.10 -9.62
N ASN A 43 -4.90 2.94 -9.41
CA ASN A 43 -5.58 1.66 -9.64
C ASN A 43 -6.76 1.47 -8.70
N LEU A 44 -6.57 1.76 -7.41
CA LEU A 44 -7.64 1.71 -6.40
C LEU A 44 -8.81 2.63 -6.78
N GLN A 45 -8.53 3.80 -7.36
CA GLN A 45 -9.58 4.67 -7.89
C GLN A 45 -10.28 4.03 -9.09
N LEU A 46 -9.50 3.52 -10.06
CA LEU A 46 -10.02 2.96 -11.30
C LEU A 46 -10.91 1.72 -11.08
N ILE A 47 -10.61 0.91 -10.07
CA ILE A 47 -11.41 -0.26 -9.69
C ILE A 47 -12.50 0.08 -8.64
N GLY A 48 -12.65 1.36 -8.26
CA GLY A 48 -13.74 1.83 -7.40
C GLY A 48 -13.56 1.60 -5.89
N VAL A 49 -12.36 1.27 -5.42
CA VAL A 49 -12.07 1.10 -3.96
C VAL A 49 -12.03 2.45 -3.25
N ILE A 50 -11.55 3.49 -3.95
CA ILE A 50 -11.58 4.88 -3.50
C ILE A 50 -12.23 5.75 -4.56
N GLU A 51 -12.97 6.78 -4.14
CA GLU A 51 -13.66 7.68 -5.08
C GLU A 51 -12.69 8.60 -5.84
N LYS A 52 -11.64 9.07 -5.15
CA LYS A 52 -10.62 9.95 -5.71
C LYS A 52 -9.25 9.72 -5.10
N VAL A 53 -8.21 9.94 -5.90
CA VAL A 53 -6.83 9.98 -5.40
C VAL A 53 -6.66 11.23 -4.52
N PRO A 54 -6.23 11.08 -3.25
CA PRO A 54 -6.06 12.22 -2.38
C PRO A 54 -4.78 13.00 -2.72
N ASN A 55 -4.85 14.34 -2.67
CA ASN A 55 -3.68 15.22 -2.88
C ASN A 55 -2.60 15.04 -1.79
N SER A 56 -2.97 14.57 -0.60
CA SER A 56 -2.06 14.26 0.48
C SER A 56 -2.54 13.04 1.29
N LEU A 57 -1.56 12.25 1.74
CA LEU A 57 -1.77 11.04 2.55
C LEU A 57 -1.43 11.33 4.02
N SER A 58 -2.41 11.85 4.77
CA SER A 58 -2.29 11.87 6.23
C SER A 58 -2.31 10.44 6.79
N ARG A 59 -1.77 10.25 8.00
CA ARG A 59 -1.79 8.94 8.70
C ARG A 59 -3.17 8.29 8.67
N LYS A 60 -4.22 9.04 9.05
CA LYS A 60 -5.60 8.54 9.08
C LYS A 60 -6.04 8.05 7.69
N ARG A 61 -5.78 8.86 6.66
CA ARG A 61 -6.17 8.52 5.30
C ARG A 61 -5.39 7.32 4.75
N TYR A 62 -4.11 7.20 5.08
CA TYR A 62 -3.30 6.04 4.71
C TYR A 62 -3.89 4.75 5.28
N LEU A 63 -4.21 4.75 6.57
CA LEU A 63 -4.80 3.59 7.27
C LEU A 63 -6.20 3.25 6.73
N ASP A 64 -7.03 4.25 6.45
CA ASP A 64 -8.37 4.03 5.88
C ASP A 64 -8.28 3.38 4.48
N ILE A 65 -7.37 3.84 3.64
CA ILE A 65 -7.17 3.28 2.29
C ILE A 65 -6.55 1.87 2.38
N GLU A 66 -5.57 1.66 3.27
CA GLU A 66 -4.99 0.33 3.53
C GLU A 66 -6.06 -0.67 3.95
N LYS A 67 -6.99 -0.27 4.84
CA LYS A 67 -8.09 -1.13 5.26
C LYS A 67 -8.99 -1.52 4.09
N ARG A 68 -9.37 -0.57 3.23
CA ARG A 68 -10.19 -0.86 2.03
C ARG A 68 -9.47 -1.78 1.04
N MET A 69 -8.17 -1.58 0.86
CA MET A 69 -7.34 -2.47 0.03
C MET A 69 -7.25 -3.88 0.64
N MET A 70 -7.18 -4.00 1.97
CA MET A 70 -7.24 -5.28 2.67
C MET A 70 -8.58 -5.99 2.52
N GLU A 71 -9.68 -5.24 2.49
CA GLU A 71 -11.01 -5.78 2.18
C GLU A 71 -11.06 -6.31 0.74
N LEU A 72 -10.53 -5.55 -0.23
CA LEU A 72 -10.39 -6.01 -1.61
C LEU A 72 -9.57 -7.31 -1.70
N SER A 73 -8.42 -7.37 -1.02
CA SER A 73 -7.55 -8.56 -0.96
C SER A 73 -8.32 -9.82 -0.57
N LYS A 74 -9.21 -9.71 0.42
CA LYS A 74 -10.05 -10.83 0.86
C LYS A 74 -11.09 -11.23 -0.20
N VAL A 75 -11.69 -10.25 -0.88
CA VAL A 75 -12.70 -10.49 -1.92
C VAL A 75 -12.09 -11.19 -3.12
N VAL A 76 -10.92 -10.74 -3.59
CA VAL A 76 -10.26 -11.32 -4.78
C VAL A 76 -9.36 -12.52 -4.46
N GLN A 77 -9.23 -12.88 -3.18
CA GLN A 77 -8.36 -13.96 -2.69
C GLN A 77 -6.88 -13.83 -3.09
N ILE A 78 -6.40 -12.59 -3.27
CA ILE A 78 -5.00 -12.28 -3.54
C ILE A 78 -4.41 -11.62 -2.31
N PRO A 79 -3.31 -12.13 -1.71
CA PRO A 79 -2.75 -11.52 -0.51
C PRO A 79 -2.28 -10.08 -0.79
N MET A 80 -2.38 -9.21 0.23
CA MET A 80 -2.05 -7.78 0.13
C MET A 80 -0.70 -7.50 -0.52
N GLY A 81 0.33 -8.28 -0.18
CA GLY A 81 1.66 -8.12 -0.77
C GLY A 81 1.70 -8.36 -2.29
N TYR A 82 0.83 -9.21 -2.82
CA TYR A 82 0.77 -9.51 -4.25
C TYR A 82 -0.15 -8.55 -5.02
N LEU A 83 -1.10 -7.89 -4.34
CA LEU A 83 -1.98 -6.92 -5.00
C LEU A 83 -1.19 -5.77 -5.63
N ASP A 84 -0.14 -5.30 -4.99
CA ASP A 84 0.71 -4.25 -5.56
C ASP A 84 1.32 -4.71 -6.90
N LEU A 85 1.83 -5.95 -6.96
CA LEU A 85 2.40 -6.52 -8.18
C LEU A 85 1.35 -6.68 -9.28
N VAL A 86 0.15 -7.13 -8.93
CA VAL A 86 -0.96 -7.30 -9.89
C VAL A 86 -1.42 -5.96 -10.46
N MET A 87 -1.54 -4.93 -9.61
CA MET A 87 -1.91 -3.58 -10.04
C MET A 87 -0.84 -2.95 -10.92
N TRP A 88 0.43 -3.17 -10.61
CA TRP A 88 1.55 -2.75 -11.45
C TRP A 88 1.54 -3.45 -12.82
N TYR A 89 1.42 -4.78 -12.84
CA TYR A 89 1.37 -5.56 -14.08
C TYR A 89 0.21 -5.11 -15.00
N LYS A 90 -0.94 -4.78 -14.42
CA LYS A 90 -2.10 -4.26 -15.17
C LYS A 90 -1.81 -2.90 -15.83
N GLU A 91 -0.94 -2.06 -15.26
CA GLU A 91 -0.58 -0.77 -15.86
C GLU A 91 0.49 -0.87 -16.95
N THR A 92 1.49 -1.75 -16.79
CA THR A 92 2.69 -1.77 -17.65
C THR A 92 2.77 -2.96 -18.60
N GLY A 93 2.06 -4.05 -18.32
CA GLY A 93 2.24 -5.32 -19.02
C GLY A 93 3.55 -6.05 -18.65
N GLU A 94 4.37 -5.48 -17.76
CA GLU A 94 5.67 -6.00 -17.32
C GLU A 94 5.73 -6.04 -15.79
N ILE A 95 6.31 -7.10 -15.22
CA ILE A 95 6.53 -7.20 -13.77
C ILE A 95 7.89 -6.55 -13.44
N PHE A 96 7.87 -5.43 -12.73
CA PHE A 96 9.08 -4.83 -12.15
C PHE A 96 9.49 -5.56 -10.86
N LYS A 97 10.80 -5.82 -10.71
CA LYS A 97 11.45 -6.20 -9.45
C LYS A 97 12.76 -5.43 -9.29
#